data_AF-A0A3G2R2E8-F1
#
_entry.id   AF-A0A3G2R2E8-F1
#
_cell.length_a   1.000
_cell.length_b   1.000
_cell.length_c   1.000
_cell.angle_alpha   90.00
_cell.angle_beta   90.00
_cell.angle_gamma   90.00
#
_symmetry.space_group_name_H-M   'P 1'
#
loop_
_entity.id
_entity.type
_entity.pdbx_description
1 polymer ?
#
loop_
_entity_poly.entity_id
_entity_poly.type
_entity_poly.pdbx_seq_one_letter_code
_entity_poly.pdbx_strand_id
1 'polypeptide(L)'
;MKILTHEQLEELRQFDTPTISNAIELFNIRLRTQGFMDPEIRCIIPYDKPIIGYAVTAKMSARKPPTSEQNKLLIKYYEKVKETPSPTISVIQRYRSFAYRLLLG
;
A
#
# COMPACT_ATOMS: atom_id res chain seq x y z
N MET A 1 10.87 5.18 13.33
CA MET A 1 9.73 5.98 12.81
C MET A 1 8.85 6.30 14.00
N LYS A 2 8.45 7.56 14.19
CA LYS A 2 7.57 7.96 15.31
C LYS A 2 6.15 7.47 15.02
N ILE A 3 5.54 6.79 15.99
CA ILE A 3 4.15 6.35 15.90
C ILE A 3 3.24 7.53 16.26
N LEU A 4 2.21 7.75 15.44
CA LEU A 4 1.19 8.77 15.67
C LEU A 4 0.22 8.31 16.75
N THR A 5 -0.30 9.26 17.53
CA THR A 5 -1.36 8.97 18.49
C THR A 5 -2.68 8.67 17.78
N HIS A 6 -3.65 8.13 18.52
CA HIS A 6 -4.97 7.85 17.96
C HIS A 6 -5.65 9.13 17.47
N GLU A 7 -5.53 10.22 18.23
CA GLU A 7 -6.10 11.52 17.90
C GLU A 7 -5.52 12.07 16.59
N GLN A 8 -4.20 11.96 16.40
CA GLN A 8 -3.54 12.39 15.16
C GLN A 8 -4.00 11.57 13.95
N LEU A 9 -4.27 10.28 14.13
CA LEU A 9 -4.82 9.44 13.07
C LEU A 9 -6.26 9.85 12.72
N GLU A 10 -7.08 10.14 13.72
CA GLU A 10 -8.46 10.58 13.51
C GLU A 10 -8.55 12.00 12.91
N GLU A 11 -7.60 12.90 13.22
CA GLU A 11 -7.47 14.20 12.54
C GLU A 11 -7.20 14.03 11.05
N LEU A 12 -6.22 13.18 10.69
CA LEU A 12 -5.91 12.91 9.29
C LEU A 12 -7.08 12.24 8.55
N ARG A 13 -7.88 11.42 9.25
CA ARG A 13 -9.04 10.72 8.68
C ARG A 13 -10.19 11.65 8.25
N GLN A 14 -10.17 12.92 8.68
CA GLN A 14 -11.17 13.91 8.28
C GLN A 14 -11.01 14.40 6.84
N PHE A 15 -9.84 14.17 6.23
CA PHE A 15 -9.52 14.63 4.89
C PHE A 15 -9.57 13.48 3.89
N ASP A 16 -10.05 13.76 2.69
CA ASP A 16 -9.99 12.80 1.59
C ASP A 16 -8.55 12.59 1.08
N THR A 17 -8.34 11.51 0.32
CA THR A 17 -7.03 11.17 -0.26
C THR A 17 -6.44 12.27 -1.16
N PRO A 18 -7.18 12.92 -2.09
CA PRO A 18 -6.60 13.99 -2.90
C PRO A 18 -6.17 15.21 -2.07
N THR A 19 -6.92 15.58 -1.02
CA THR A 19 -6.54 16.68 -0.12
C THR A 19 -5.21 16.40 0.58
N ILE A 20 -5.04 15.20 1.14
CA ILE A 20 -3.77 14.78 1.76
C ILE A 20 -2.64 14.75 0.72
N SER A 21 -2.89 14.22 -0.48
CA SER A 21 -1.88 14.18 -1.55
C SER A 21 -1.41 15.57 -1.95
N ASN A 22 -2.34 16.51 -2.16
CA ASN A 22 -2.04 17.90 -2.51
C ASN A 22 -1.24 18.61 -1.42
N ALA A 23 -1.60 18.38 -0.14
CA ALA A 23 -0.87 18.94 0.98
C ALA A 23 0.60 18.45 1.01
N ILE A 24 0.84 17.17 0.67
CA ILE A 24 2.19 16.60 0.61
C ILE A 24 3.08 17.29 -0.44
N GLU A 25 2.49 17.78 -1.54
CA GLU A 25 3.24 18.48 -2.60
C GLU A 25 3.94 19.75 -2.10
N LEU A 26 3.37 20.41 -1.08
CA LEU A 26 3.93 21.62 -0.49
C LEU A 26 5.26 21.37 0.25
N PHE A 27 5.52 20.13 0.67
CA PHE A 27 6.78 19.77 1.34
C PHE A 27 7.94 19.55 0.36
N ASN A 28 7.70 19.51 -0.96
CA ASN A 28 8.72 19.27 -1.99
C ASN A 28 9.60 18.01 -1.74
N ILE A 29 9.04 16.97 -1.10
CA ILE A 29 9.78 15.73 -0.78
C ILE A 29 9.74 14.68 -1.90
N ARG A 30 8.91 14.88 -2.92
CA ARG A 30 8.74 13.99 -4.09
C ARG A 30 8.17 14.75 -5.28
N LEU A 31 8.31 14.21 -6.49
CA LEU A 31 7.67 14.76 -7.69
C LEU A 31 6.15 14.74 -7.56
N ARG A 32 5.46 15.76 -8.10
CA ARG A 32 3.99 15.86 -8.09
C ARG A 32 3.30 14.74 -8.88
N THR A 33 4.03 14.09 -9.77
CA THR A 33 3.55 12.93 -10.55
C THR A 33 3.76 11.59 -9.83
N GLN A 34 4.11 11.61 -8.54
CA GLN A 34 4.38 10.41 -7.75
C GLN A 34 3.58 10.37 -6.45
N GLY A 35 3.42 9.16 -5.90
CA GLY A 35 2.85 8.97 -4.57
C GLY A 35 1.34 8.81 -4.52
N PHE A 36 0.73 8.48 -5.66
CA PHE A 36 -0.64 7.98 -5.79
C PHE A 36 -0.62 6.54 -6.34
N MET A 37 -1.74 5.84 -6.20
CA MET A 37 -1.91 4.47 -6.69
C MET A 37 -2.23 4.44 -8.18
N ASP A 38 -1.93 3.33 -8.84
CA ASP A 38 -2.36 3.08 -10.22
C ASP A 38 -3.90 3.18 -10.33
N PRO A 39 -4.47 3.84 -11.35
CA PRO A 39 -5.92 3.99 -11.51
C PRO A 39 -6.67 2.66 -11.67
N GLU A 40 -6.00 1.55 -11.97
CA GLU A 40 -6.60 0.20 -11.94
C GLU A 40 -7.00 -0.23 -10.50
N ILE A 41 -6.43 0.38 -9.45
CA ILE A 41 -6.76 0.09 -8.06
C ILE A 41 -8.03 0.82 -7.67
N ARG A 42 -9.11 0.05 -7.45
CA ARG A 42 -10.43 0.60 -7.09
C ARG A 42 -10.93 0.03 -5.77
N CYS A 43 -11.70 0.86 -5.06
CA CYS A 43 -12.44 0.45 -3.88
C CYS A 43 -13.57 -0.51 -4.29
N ILE A 44 -13.58 -1.72 -3.71
CA ILE A 44 -14.61 -2.73 -4.00
C ILE A 44 -15.75 -2.66 -2.99
N ILE A 45 -15.42 -2.31 -1.74
CA ILE A 45 -16.37 -2.16 -0.64
C ILE A 45 -16.35 -0.69 -0.22
N PRO A 46 -17.39 0.09 -0.51
CA PRO A 46 -17.43 1.50 -0.13
C PRO A 46 -17.40 1.70 1.38
N TYR A 47 -16.82 2.82 1.81
CA TYR A 47 -16.79 3.24 3.22
C TYR A 47 -17.27 4.68 3.32
N ASP A 48 -17.97 5.01 4.41
CA ASP A 48 -18.48 6.37 4.65
C ASP A 48 -17.38 7.40 4.94
N LYS A 49 -16.20 6.92 5.35
CA LYS A 49 -15.03 7.76 5.64
C LYS A 49 -13.76 7.16 5.03
N PRO A 50 -12.76 8.00 4.70
CA PRO A 50 -11.42 7.53 4.34
C PRO A 50 -10.85 6.55 5.38
N ILE A 51 -10.01 5.63 4.91
CA ILE A 51 -9.26 4.69 5.74
C ILE A 51 -7.87 5.25 5.96
N ILE A 52 -7.40 5.20 7.21
CA ILE A 52 -6.03 5.54 7.58
C ILE A 52 -5.39 4.39 8.33
N GLY A 53 -4.08 4.21 8.14
CA GLY A 53 -3.31 3.19 8.85
C GLY A 53 -1.88 3.03 8.35
N TYR A 54 -1.12 2.22 9.07
CA TYR A 54 0.28 1.94 8.79
C TYR A 54 0.42 0.89 7.70
N ALA A 55 1.15 1.22 6.65
CA ALA A 55 1.35 0.31 5.52
C ALA A 55 2.33 -0.82 5.88
N VAL A 56 1.90 -2.06 5.64
CA VAL A 56 2.77 -3.24 5.60
C VAL A 56 2.84 -3.71 4.16
N THR A 57 4.04 -3.58 3.58
CA THR A 57 4.24 -3.82 2.14
C THR A 57 4.72 -5.23 1.85
N ALA A 58 4.21 -5.84 0.79
CA ALA A 58 4.71 -7.10 0.25
C ALA A 58 4.76 -7.10 -1.28
N LYS A 59 5.55 -8.01 -1.84
CA LYS A 59 5.52 -8.34 -3.27
C LYS A 59 5.01 -9.77 -3.45
N MET A 60 4.08 -9.97 -4.38
CA MET A 60 3.54 -11.30 -4.70
C MET A 60 3.69 -11.65 -6.18
N SER A 61 3.81 -12.93 -6.50
CA SER A 61 3.78 -13.45 -7.87
C SER A 61 3.01 -14.77 -7.89
N ALA A 62 2.11 -14.92 -8.86
CA ALA A 62 1.33 -16.14 -9.07
C ALA A 62 1.73 -16.85 -10.37
N ARG A 63 2.94 -16.60 -10.88
CA ARG A 63 3.40 -17.11 -12.19
C ARG A 63 3.90 -18.55 -12.14
N LYS A 64 4.38 -18.98 -10.99
CA LYS A 64 4.92 -20.32 -10.73
C LYS A 64 4.44 -20.75 -9.33
N PRO A 65 4.41 -22.06 -9.04
CA PRO A 65 4.22 -22.54 -7.67
C PRO A 65 5.23 -21.90 -6.71
N PRO A 66 4.85 -21.69 -5.44
CA PRO A 66 5.73 -21.06 -4.47
C PRO A 66 6.93 -21.94 -4.16
N THR A 67 8.11 -21.33 -4.07
CA THR A 67 9.30 -21.99 -3.52
C THR A 67 9.20 -22.08 -2.00
N SER A 68 9.99 -22.97 -1.38
CA SER A 68 10.09 -23.06 0.08
C SER A 68 10.49 -21.72 0.71
N GLU A 69 11.34 -20.93 0.05
CA GLU A 69 11.72 -19.59 0.51
C GLU A 69 10.57 -18.59 0.43
N GLN A 70 9.74 -18.65 -0.63
CA GLN A 70 8.53 -17.82 -0.72
C GLN A 70 7.51 -18.17 0.37
N ASN A 71 7.38 -19.45 0.74
CA ASN A 71 6.54 -19.86 1.88
C ASN A 71 7.05 -19.30 3.21
N LYS A 72 8.37 -19.30 3.43
CA LYS A 72 8.98 -18.66 4.61
C LYS A 72 8.73 -17.14 4.62
N LEU A 73 8.83 -16.48 3.47
CA LEU A 73 8.54 -15.05 3.34
C LEU A 73 7.07 -14.72 3.64
N LEU A 74 6.13 -15.61 3.28
CA LEU A 74 4.72 -15.44 3.62
C LEU A 74 4.49 -15.46 5.13
N ILE A 75 5.13 -16.38 5.85
CA ILE A 75 5.07 -16.44 7.32
C ILE A 75 5.63 -15.15 7.92
N LYS A 76 6.81 -14.71 7.47
CA LYS A 76 7.43 -13.45 7.91
C LYS A 76 6.55 -12.22 7.63
N TYR A 77 5.81 -12.22 6.53
CA TYR A 77 4.86 -11.16 6.23
C TYR A 77 3.73 -11.09 7.26
N TYR A 78 3.14 -12.23 7.65
CA TYR A 78 2.11 -12.26 8.67
C TYR A 78 2.63 -11.87 10.06
N GLU A 79 3.84 -12.30 10.41
CA GLU A 79 4.53 -11.82 11.62
C GLU A 79 4.66 -10.30 11.59
N LYS A 80 5.07 -9.74 10.44
CA LYS A 80 5.20 -8.29 10.29
C LYS A 80 3.87 -7.54 10.39
N VAL A 81 2.79 -8.10 9.84
CA VAL A 81 1.43 -7.54 9.99
C VAL A 81 1.05 -7.48 11.47
N LYS A 82 1.31 -8.56 12.23
CA LYS A 82 1.01 -8.63 13.67
C LYS A 82 1.83 -7.64 14.50
N GLU A 83 3.09 -7.44 14.16
CA GLU A 83 3.99 -6.50 14.86
C GLU A 83 3.73 -5.03 14.52
N THR A 84 3.01 -4.75 13.42
CA THR A 84 2.80 -3.38 12.97
C THR A 84 1.73 -2.69 13.82
N PRO A 85 1.96 -1.41 14.24
CA PRO A 85 0.97 -0.65 14.97
C PRO A 85 -0.38 -0.57 14.26
N SER A 86 -1.46 -0.71 15.02
CA SER A 86 -2.82 -0.58 14.50
C SER A 86 -3.24 0.89 14.33
N PRO A 87 -4.10 1.22 13.35
CA PRO A 87 -4.66 0.34 12.32
C PRO A 87 -3.63 0.01 11.23
N THR A 88 -3.60 -1.26 10.79
CA THR A 88 -2.62 -1.77 9.83
C THR A 88 -3.26 -1.97 8.46
N ILE A 89 -2.62 -1.49 7.38
CA ILE A 89 -3.07 -1.64 6.00
C ILE A 89 -2.06 -2.48 5.22
N SER A 90 -2.54 -3.57 4.61
CA SER A 90 -1.72 -4.40 3.73
C SER A 90 -1.65 -3.81 2.34
N VAL A 91 -0.43 -3.48 1.87
CA VAL A 91 -0.18 -2.94 0.54
C VAL A 91 0.64 -3.94 -0.25
N ILE A 92 0.00 -4.65 -1.18
CA ILE A 92 0.66 -5.74 -1.90
C ILE A 92 0.86 -5.38 -3.37
N GLN A 93 2.12 -5.33 -3.80
CA GLN A 93 2.47 -5.17 -5.20
C GLN A 93 2.50 -6.54 -5.90
N ARG A 94 1.67 -6.72 -6.92
CA ARG A 94 1.78 -7.87 -7.82
C ARG A 94 2.95 -7.67 -8.78
N TYR A 95 3.86 -8.64 -8.83
CA TYR A 95 4.94 -8.66 -9.81
C TYR A 95 4.40 -8.97 -11.22
N ARG A 96 4.41 -7.95 -12.09
CA ARG A 96 4.23 -8.10 -13.54
C ARG A 96 5.63 -8.08 -14.18
N SER A 97 6.17 -9.23 -14.59
CA SER A 97 7.27 -9.25 -15.58
C SER A 97 6.70 -8.84 -16.95
N PHE A 98 7.41 -7.94 -17.62
CA PHE A 98 7.04 -7.34 -18.90
C PHE A 98 7.09 -8.32 -20.10
N ALA A 99 7.41 -9.59 -19.87
CA ALA A 99 7.75 -10.57 -20.90
C ALA A 99 6.60 -11.00 -21.85
N TYR A 100 5.37 -10.50 -21.66
CA TYR A 100 4.22 -10.86 -22.52
C TYR A 100 3.67 -9.71 -23.38
N ARG A 101 4.17 -8.47 -23.22
CA ARG A 101 3.73 -7.33 -24.05
C ARG A 101 4.55 -7.16 -25.34
N LEU A 102 5.52 -8.05 -25.59
CA LEU A 102 6.37 -8.07 -26.79
C LEU A 102 6.07 -9.22 -27.76
N LEU A 103 5.06 -10.06 -27.48
CA LEU A 103 4.67 -11.18 -28.36
C LEU A 103 3.34 -10.95 -29.11
N LEU A 104 2.80 -9.74 -29.06
CA LEU A 104 1.67 -9.30 -29.88
C LEU A 104 1.93 -7.87 -30.36
N GLY A 105 2.79 -7.77 -31.36
CA GLY A 105 3.09 -6.57 -32.15
C GLY A 105 3.57 -7.03 -33.51
#